data_AF-A0A5N5IU74-F1
#
_entry.id   AF-A0A5N5IU74-F1
#
_cell.length_a   1.000
_cell.length_b   1.000
_cell.length_c   1.000
_cell.angle_alpha   90.00
_cell.angle_beta   90.00
_cell.angle_gamma   90.00
#
_symmetry.space_group_name_H-M   'P 1'
#
loop_
_entity.id
_entity.type
_entity.pdbx_description
1 polymer ?
#
loop_
_entity_poly.entity_id
_entity_poly.type
_entity_poly.pdbx_seq_one_letter_code
_entity_poly.pdbx_strand_id
1 'polypeptide(L)'
;MAQSKSTKKLFNMAYGLGASVVIIGALFKILHWEFGPLTGGLLLAVGLITEALIFAISAFEPVDDEYDWSLVYPELAGGQQSVSKKQDAKDAKEAEGILSRKLDELLKEANIDANLFSSLGESIKSFEGAAKNIAPTTDAIQHTKKYSEELSHAAAQMESLNSLYKVQLESASRQASINEEVVQNAGALKDQMESLATNLSSLNGVYGGMLSAMGSRN
;
A
#
# COMPACT_ATOMS: atom_id res chain seq x y z
N MET A 1 22.61 8.40 -37.79
CA MET A 1 22.55 9.22 -36.55
C MET A 1 21.22 9.97 -36.35
N ALA A 2 20.52 10.42 -37.40
CA ALA A 2 19.28 11.20 -37.24
C ALA A 2 18.04 10.39 -36.82
N GLN A 3 17.87 9.14 -37.28
CA GLN A 3 16.71 8.31 -36.91
C GLN A 3 16.71 7.91 -35.43
N SER A 4 17.86 7.52 -34.86
CA SER A 4 17.99 7.19 -33.43
C SER A 4 17.54 8.36 -32.52
N LYS A 5 17.91 9.60 -32.86
CA LYS A 5 17.51 10.79 -32.09
C LYS A 5 16.00 11.06 -32.13
N SER A 6 15.35 10.77 -33.26
CA SER A 6 13.91 10.96 -33.41
C SER A 6 13.11 9.89 -32.67
N THR A 7 13.56 8.63 -32.72
CA THR A 7 12.96 7.51 -31.97
C THR A 7 13.09 7.72 -30.47
N LYS A 8 14.29 8.10 -29.97
CA LYS A 8 14.51 8.42 -28.55
C LYS A 8 13.61 9.55 -28.04
N LYS A 9 13.43 10.61 -28.83
CA LYS A 9 12.51 11.70 -28.48
C LYS A 9 11.06 11.24 -28.38
N LEU A 10 10.64 10.34 -29.28
CA LEU A 10 9.28 9.80 -29.28
C LEU A 10 9.04 8.90 -28.07
N PHE A 11 10.04 8.10 -27.68
CA PHE A 11 10.00 7.30 -26.46
C PHE A 11 9.98 8.17 -25.20
N ASN A 12 10.86 9.16 -25.10
CA ASN A 12 10.89 10.06 -23.94
C ASN A 12 9.57 10.83 -23.77
N MET A 13 8.93 11.19 -24.89
CA MET A 13 7.60 11.77 -24.90
C MET A 13 6.52 10.75 -24.51
N ALA A 14 6.63 9.49 -24.93
CA ALA A 14 5.71 8.42 -24.54
C ALA A 14 5.80 8.10 -23.04
N TYR A 15 7.01 8.02 -22.46
CA TYR A 15 7.19 7.88 -21.01
C TYR A 15 6.58 9.07 -20.25
N GLY A 16 6.83 10.29 -20.71
CA GLY A 16 6.26 11.50 -20.09
C GLY A 16 4.73 11.55 -20.15
N LEU A 17 4.14 11.15 -21.29
CA LEU A 17 2.69 11.08 -21.46
C LEU A 17 2.06 9.95 -20.64
N GLY A 18 2.66 8.76 -20.61
CA GLY A 18 2.21 7.64 -19.77
C GLY A 18 2.18 8.00 -18.29
N ALA A 19 3.29 8.54 -17.78
CA ALA A 19 3.41 8.99 -16.39
C ALA A 19 2.35 10.06 -16.04
N SER A 20 2.08 11.00 -16.95
CA SER A 20 1.05 12.03 -16.72
C SER A 20 -0.36 11.44 -16.54
N VAL A 21 -0.74 10.44 -17.34
CA VAL A 21 -2.05 9.80 -17.26
C VAL A 21 -2.19 9.02 -15.96
N VAL A 22 -1.12 8.35 -15.52
CA VAL A 22 -1.07 7.65 -14.22
C VAL A 22 -1.25 8.62 -13.05
N ILE A 23 -0.54 9.75 -13.06
CA ILE A 23 -0.60 10.75 -11.99
C ILE A 23 -2.00 11.35 -11.89
N ILE A 24 -2.65 11.66 -13.01
CA ILE A 24 -4.04 12.17 -13.02
C ILE A 24 -5.01 11.07 -12.53
N GLY A 25 -4.80 9.82 -12.93
CA GLY A 25 -5.51 8.64 -12.41
C GLY A 25 -5.45 8.54 -10.88
N ALA A 26 -4.24 8.61 -10.32
CA ALA A 26 -4.00 8.57 -8.87
C ALA A 26 -4.62 9.76 -8.15
N LEU A 27 -4.52 10.97 -8.73
CA LEU A 27 -5.13 12.18 -8.18
C LEU A 27 -6.65 12.02 -8.03
N PHE A 28 -7.33 11.54 -9.08
CA PHE A 28 -8.78 11.35 -9.06
C PHE A 28 -9.20 10.24 -8.09
N LYS A 29 -8.40 9.17 -7.97
CA LYS A 29 -8.62 8.08 -6.99
C LYS A 29 -8.53 8.59 -5.55
N ILE A 30 -7.54 9.43 -5.22
CA ILE A 30 -7.34 9.97 -3.86
C ILE A 30 -8.38 11.02 -3.51
N LEU A 31 -8.70 11.92 -4.44
CA LEU A 31 -9.68 12.99 -4.23
C LEU A 31 -11.14 12.52 -4.34
N HIS A 32 -11.37 11.24 -4.68
CA HIS A 32 -12.71 10.68 -4.89
C HIS A 32 -13.55 11.51 -5.87
N TRP A 33 -12.90 12.08 -6.90
CA TRP A 33 -13.60 12.87 -7.90
C TRP A 33 -14.28 11.96 -8.91
N GLU A 34 -15.59 12.13 -9.05
CA GLU A 34 -16.42 11.35 -9.96
C GLU A 34 -17.01 12.29 -11.02
N PHE A 35 -16.50 12.21 -12.24
CA PHE A 35 -17.04 12.94 -13.39
C PHE A 35 -17.85 11.97 -14.26
N GLY A 36 -19.13 11.77 -13.89
CA GLY A 36 -20.07 10.91 -14.61
C GLY A 36 -19.56 9.47 -14.75
N PRO A 37 -19.41 8.92 -15.98
CA PRO A 37 -18.93 7.54 -16.18
C PRO A 37 -17.42 7.36 -15.89
N LEU A 38 -16.66 8.44 -15.73
CA LEU A 38 -15.23 8.38 -15.40
C LEU A 38 -15.02 8.44 -13.89
N THR A 39 -14.87 7.26 -13.29
CA THR A 39 -14.46 7.14 -11.89
C THR A 39 -12.93 7.18 -11.77
N GLY A 40 -12.41 7.70 -10.65
CA GLY A 40 -10.97 7.69 -10.39
C GLY A 40 -10.34 6.29 -10.41
N GLY A 41 -11.12 5.24 -10.13
CA GLY A 41 -10.71 3.86 -10.30
C GLY A 41 -10.47 3.46 -11.75
N LEU A 42 -11.38 3.83 -12.66
CA LEU A 42 -11.25 3.56 -14.10
C LEU A 42 -10.06 4.33 -14.69
N LEU A 43 -9.93 5.62 -14.36
CA LEU A 43 -8.84 6.46 -14.85
C LEU A 43 -7.46 5.94 -14.38
N LEU A 44 -7.36 5.53 -13.11
CA LEU A 44 -6.16 4.90 -12.57
C LEU A 44 -5.83 3.59 -13.26
N ALA A 45 -6.83 2.72 -13.49
CA ALA A 45 -6.62 1.44 -14.16
C ALA A 45 -6.09 1.63 -15.59
N VAL A 46 -6.67 2.57 -16.34
CA VAL A 46 -6.19 2.92 -17.69
C VAL A 46 -4.77 3.45 -17.65
N GLY A 47 -4.43 4.34 -16.71
CA GLY A 47 -3.07 4.84 -16.54
C GLY A 47 -2.06 3.72 -16.26
N LEU A 48 -2.35 2.84 -15.29
CA LEU A 48 -1.46 1.74 -14.92
C LEU A 48 -1.27 0.73 -16.06
N ILE A 49 -2.30 0.44 -16.85
CA ILE A 49 -2.20 -0.42 -18.04
C ILE A 49 -1.32 0.24 -19.11
N THR A 50 -1.48 1.54 -19.32
CA THR A 50 -0.67 2.30 -20.27
C THR A 50 0.81 2.27 -19.88
N GLU A 51 1.10 2.42 -18.59
CA GLU A 51 2.47 2.39 -18.07
C GLU A 51 3.10 0.99 -18.15
N ALA A 52 2.31 -0.07 -17.89
CA ALA A 52 2.77 -1.44 -18.05
C ALA A 52 3.17 -1.76 -19.51
N LEU A 53 2.43 -1.22 -20.49
CA LEU A 53 2.77 -1.38 -21.91
C LEU A 53 4.04 -0.61 -22.28
N ILE A 54 4.20 0.62 -21.78
CA ILE A 54 5.39 1.43 -22.02
C ILE A 54 6.65 0.76 -21.43
N PHE A 55 6.56 0.24 -20.20
CA PHE A 55 7.64 -0.54 -19.57
C PHE A 55 7.97 -1.83 -20.34
N ALA A 56 6.97 -2.55 -20.82
CA ALA A 56 7.20 -3.76 -21.60
C ALA A 56 7.96 -3.48 -22.91
N ILE A 57 7.66 -2.35 -23.57
CA ILE A 57 8.36 -1.94 -24.79
C ILE A 57 9.77 -1.41 -24.47
N SER A 58 9.95 -0.70 -23.34
CA SER A 58 11.24 -0.21 -22.84
C SER A 58 12.29 -1.31 -22.69
N ALA A 59 11.88 -2.50 -22.25
CA ALA A 59 12.79 -3.62 -22.03
C ALA A 59 13.49 -4.14 -23.31
N PHE A 60 12.96 -3.79 -24.49
CA PHE A 60 13.57 -4.12 -25.78
C PHE A 60 14.43 -2.98 -26.35
N GLU A 61 14.59 -1.87 -25.62
CA GLU A 61 15.45 -0.77 -26.04
C GLU A 61 16.92 -1.09 -25.71
N PRO A 62 17.86 -0.89 -26.67
CA PRO A 62 19.28 -1.06 -26.39
C PRO A 62 19.73 -0.07 -25.31
N VAL A 63 20.48 -0.56 -24.33
CA VAL A 63 21.11 0.26 -23.29
C VAL A 63 22.01 1.28 -23.97
N ASP A 64 21.82 2.56 -23.68
CA ASP A 64 22.62 3.62 -24.28
C ASP A 64 24.09 3.45 -23.89
N ASP A 65 24.98 3.57 -24.88
CA ASP A 65 26.41 3.65 -24.65
C ASP A 65 26.68 4.87 -23.77
N GLU A 66 27.17 4.65 -22.55
CA GLU A 66 27.61 5.72 -21.66
C GLU A 66 28.62 6.60 -22.39
N TYR A 67 28.43 7.91 -22.29
CA TYR A 67 29.31 8.89 -22.90
C TYR A 67 30.74 8.59 -22.47
N ASP A 68 31.66 8.43 -23.43
CA ASP A 68 33.04 8.06 -23.12
C ASP A 68 33.78 9.25 -22.50
N TRP A 69 33.63 9.41 -21.18
CA TRP A 69 34.25 10.47 -20.39
C TRP A 69 35.78 10.39 -20.41
N SER A 70 36.36 9.28 -20.91
CA SER A 70 37.81 9.12 -21.07
C SER A 70 38.41 10.02 -22.14
N LEU A 71 37.59 10.51 -23.10
CA LEU A 71 38.03 11.51 -24.08
C LEU A 71 38.31 12.89 -23.45
N VAL A 72 37.71 13.18 -22.30
CA VAL A 72 37.81 14.48 -21.61
C VAL A 72 38.69 14.38 -20.36
N TYR A 73 38.72 13.22 -19.70
CA TYR A 73 39.57 12.93 -18.55
C TYR A 73 40.30 11.59 -18.75
N PRO A 74 41.48 11.57 -19.40
CA PRO A 74 42.23 10.34 -19.68
C PRO A 74 42.69 9.61 -18.42
N GLU A 75 42.74 10.29 -17.27
CA GLU A 75 43.08 9.73 -15.95
C GLU A 75 42.11 8.63 -15.48
N LEU A 76 40.89 8.56 -16.02
CA LEU A 76 39.90 7.53 -15.70
C LEU A 76 40.00 6.28 -16.61
N ALA A 77 40.72 6.38 -17.73
CA ALA A 77 40.90 5.27 -18.68
C ALA A 77 41.82 4.16 -18.14
N GLY A 78 42.68 4.49 -17.17
CA GLY A 78 43.69 3.58 -16.63
C GLY A 78 43.15 2.48 -15.70
N GLY A 79 41.88 2.54 -15.29
CA GLY A 79 41.30 1.58 -14.33
C GLY A 79 40.76 0.30 -14.95
N GLN A 80 40.54 0.27 -16.26
CA GLN A 80 39.84 -0.81 -16.94
C GLN A 80 40.76 -1.61 -17.88
N GLN A 81 41.98 -1.97 -17.46
CA GLN A 81 42.76 -3.00 -18.15
C GLN A 81 42.67 -4.33 -17.40
N SER A 82 41.70 -5.13 -17.85
CA SER A 82 41.86 -6.55 -18.19
C SER A 82 43.08 -7.24 -17.57
N VAL A 83 42.79 -8.07 -16.57
CA VAL A 83 43.62 -9.15 -16.05
C VAL A 83 44.33 -9.89 -17.19
N SER A 84 45.64 -9.69 -17.35
CA SER A 84 46.50 -10.62 -18.09
C SER A 84 47.99 -10.42 -17.76
N LYS A 85 48.57 -11.52 -17.27
CA LYS A 85 50.00 -11.92 -17.27
C LYS A 85 50.98 -11.22 -16.32
N LYS A 86 51.24 -11.94 -15.22
CA LYS A 86 52.55 -12.38 -14.71
C LYS A 86 53.78 -11.61 -15.22
N GLN A 87 54.43 -10.86 -14.33
CA GLN A 87 55.89 -10.79 -14.31
C GLN A 87 56.44 -10.39 -12.92
N ASP A 88 57.19 -11.33 -12.35
CA ASP A 88 58.40 -11.23 -11.53
C ASP A 88 58.46 -10.37 -10.25
N ALA A 89 58.60 -11.10 -9.13
CA ALA A 89 58.79 -10.63 -7.76
C ALA A 89 60.19 -10.01 -7.46
N LYS A 90 60.82 -9.35 -8.44
CA LYS A 90 62.04 -8.56 -8.22
C LYS A 90 61.79 -7.05 -8.20
N ASP A 91 60.64 -6.59 -8.69
CA ASP A 91 60.28 -5.18 -8.75
C ASP A 91 59.63 -4.65 -7.47
N ALA A 92 59.30 -5.51 -6.50
CA ALA A 92 58.64 -5.08 -5.25
C ALA A 92 59.54 -4.19 -4.36
N LYS A 93 60.85 -4.44 -4.32
CA LYS A 93 61.80 -3.62 -3.53
C LYS A 93 62.12 -2.29 -4.22
N GLU A 94 62.11 -2.26 -5.54
CA GLU A 94 62.31 -1.03 -6.31
C GLU A 94 61.02 -0.20 -6.35
N ALA A 95 59.85 -0.84 -6.40
CA ALA A 95 58.55 -0.21 -6.25
C ALA A 95 58.33 0.37 -4.84
N GLU A 96 58.73 -0.31 -3.75
CA GLU A 96 58.68 0.27 -2.40
C GLU A 96 59.63 1.47 -2.25
N GLY A 97 60.83 1.40 -2.84
CA GLY A 97 61.79 2.51 -2.84
C GLY A 97 61.34 3.72 -3.67
N ILE A 98 60.66 3.48 -4.79
CA ILE A 98 60.07 4.51 -5.66
C ILE A 98 58.78 5.07 -5.06
N LEU A 99 57.96 4.24 -4.39
CA LEU A 99 56.73 4.68 -3.73
C LEU A 99 57.04 5.49 -2.47
N SER A 100 58.03 5.09 -1.67
CA SER A 100 58.48 5.84 -0.50
C SER A 100 59.10 7.18 -0.89
N ARG A 101 59.92 7.21 -1.96
CA ARG A 101 60.43 8.47 -2.53
C ARG A 101 59.35 9.34 -3.14
N LYS A 102 58.38 8.77 -3.86
CA LYS A 102 57.21 9.51 -4.36
C LYS A 102 56.32 10.00 -3.23
N LEU A 103 56.18 9.25 -2.15
CA LEU A 103 55.41 9.66 -0.98
C LEU A 103 56.12 10.79 -0.24
N ASP A 104 57.44 10.73 -0.08
CA ASP A 104 58.27 11.80 0.48
C ASP A 104 58.30 13.03 -0.44
N GLU A 105 58.36 12.86 -1.77
CA GLU A 105 58.21 13.94 -2.75
C GLU A 105 56.82 14.55 -2.68
N LEU A 106 55.75 13.75 -2.60
CA LEU A 106 54.37 14.25 -2.45
C LEU A 106 54.16 14.94 -1.11
N LEU A 107 54.74 14.43 -0.02
CA LEU A 107 54.71 15.05 1.30
C LEU A 107 55.47 16.39 1.32
N LYS A 108 56.57 16.48 0.59
CA LYS A 108 57.42 17.67 0.48
C LYS A 108 56.88 18.70 -0.52
N GLU A 109 56.23 18.25 -1.59
CA GLU A 109 55.70 19.09 -2.68
C GLU A 109 54.27 19.56 -2.42
N ALA A 110 53.43 18.76 -1.74
CA ALA A 110 52.08 19.16 -1.39
C ALA A 110 51.99 20.01 -0.10
N ASN A 111 53.12 20.31 0.56
CA ASN A 111 53.15 21.10 1.78
C ASN A 111 52.08 20.62 2.77
N ILE A 112 52.05 19.31 3.06
CA ILE A 112 51.10 18.71 4.00
C ILE A 112 51.44 19.23 5.41
N ASP A 113 50.95 20.43 5.67
CA ASP A 113 51.07 21.14 6.93
C ASP A 113 50.40 20.28 8.02
N ALA A 114 50.96 20.27 9.22
CA ALA A 114 50.38 19.61 10.39
C ALA A 114 48.91 20.01 10.60
N ASN A 115 48.53 21.20 10.11
CA ASN A 115 47.16 21.70 10.05
C ASN A 115 46.21 20.82 9.19
N LEU A 116 46.66 20.25 8.07
CA LEU A 116 45.84 19.35 7.23
C LEU A 116 45.59 18.00 7.91
N PHE A 117 46.61 17.49 8.62
CA PHE A 117 46.46 16.25 9.36
C PHE A 117 45.52 16.43 10.56
N SER A 118 45.63 17.57 11.25
CA SER A 118 44.71 17.96 12.31
C SER A 118 43.27 18.13 11.81
N SER A 119 43.07 18.81 10.67
CA SER A 119 41.74 19.02 10.10
C SER A 119 41.11 17.75 9.55
N LEU A 120 41.91 16.81 9.03
CA LEU A 120 41.45 15.48 8.65
C LEU A 120 41.01 14.68 9.88
N GLY A 121 41.79 14.71 10.97
CA GLY A 121 41.41 14.09 12.24
C GLY A 121 40.11 14.69 12.81
N GLU A 122 39.97 16.00 12.74
CA GLU A 122 38.75 16.71 13.16
C GLU A 122 37.56 16.37 12.26
N SER A 123 37.77 16.23 10.95
CA SER A 123 36.74 15.80 9.98
C SER A 123 36.29 14.36 10.22
N ILE A 124 37.22 13.44 10.52
CA ILE A 124 36.90 12.05 10.87
C ILE A 124 36.13 11.98 12.19
N LYS A 125 36.53 12.77 13.19
CA LYS A 125 35.83 12.85 14.48
C LYS A 125 34.43 13.47 14.36
N SER A 126 34.29 14.49 13.51
CA SER A 126 33.00 15.08 13.17
C SER A 126 32.10 14.09 12.41
N PHE A 127 32.66 13.34 11.47
CA PHE A 127 31.96 12.27 10.75
C PHE A 127 31.52 11.13 11.67
N GLU A 128 32.35 10.70 12.62
CA GLU A 128 31.99 9.72 13.64
C GLU A 128 30.80 10.23 14.49
N GLY A 129 30.83 11.50 14.88
CA GLY A 129 29.73 12.16 15.58
C GLY A 129 28.43 12.19 14.76
N ALA A 130 28.52 12.56 13.47
CA ALA A 130 27.39 12.58 12.54
C ALA A 130 26.84 11.17 12.29
N ALA A 131 27.69 10.17 12.12
CA ALA A 131 27.30 8.77 11.92
C ALA A 131 26.64 8.18 13.18
N LYS A 132 27.12 8.52 14.39
CA LYS A 132 26.45 8.19 15.65
C LYS A 132 25.08 8.87 15.79
N ASN A 133 24.91 10.07 15.23
CA ASN A 133 23.62 10.75 15.14
C ASN A 133 22.70 10.21 14.02
N ILE A 134 23.20 9.35 13.13
CA ILE A 134 22.40 8.58 12.16
C ILE A 134 21.95 7.23 12.75
N ALA A 135 22.63 6.73 13.78
CA ALA A 135 22.24 5.53 14.52
C ALA A 135 20.83 5.58 15.18
N PRO A 136 20.25 6.72 15.62
CA PRO A 136 18.92 6.74 16.21
C PRO A 136 17.86 6.91 15.12
N THR A 137 17.65 5.85 14.33
CA THR A 137 16.34 5.63 13.68
C THR A 137 15.68 4.33 14.14
N THR A 138 16.23 3.65 15.15
CA THR A 138 15.54 2.54 15.83
C THR A 138 14.22 2.98 16.44
N ASP A 139 14.17 4.16 17.07
CA ASP A 139 12.93 4.71 17.64
C ASP A 139 11.90 5.02 16.54
N ALA A 140 12.34 5.61 15.42
CA ALA A 140 11.46 5.86 14.27
C ALA A 140 10.89 4.56 13.70
N ILE A 141 11.71 3.52 13.54
CA ILE A 141 11.26 2.19 13.09
C ILE A 141 10.28 1.56 14.09
N GLN A 142 10.52 1.71 15.39
CA GLN A 142 9.58 1.25 16.43
C GLN A 142 8.26 2.00 16.39
N HIS A 143 8.27 3.32 16.18
CA HIS A 143 7.06 4.13 16.03
C HIS A 143 6.28 3.76 14.76
N THR A 144 6.95 3.52 13.63
CA THR A 144 6.29 3.04 12.40
C THR A 144 5.68 1.66 12.58
N LYS A 145 6.37 0.76 13.30
CA LYS A 145 5.85 -0.58 13.60
C LYS A 145 4.63 -0.51 14.51
N LYS A 146 4.69 0.24 15.61
CA LYS A 146 3.53 0.48 16.50
C LYS A 146 2.37 1.11 15.75
N TYR A 147 2.62 2.09 14.90
CA TYR A 147 1.57 2.71 14.09
C TYR A 147 0.89 1.70 13.16
N SER A 148 1.67 0.81 12.54
CA SER A 148 1.13 -0.26 11.69
C SER A 148 0.31 -1.28 12.49
N GLU A 149 0.75 -1.63 13.70
CA GLU A 149 0.01 -2.51 14.62
C GLU A 149 -1.32 -1.87 15.08
N GLU A 150 -1.30 -0.58 15.46
CA GLU A 150 -2.51 0.17 15.84
C GLU A 150 -3.50 0.31 14.67
N LEU A 151 -3.02 0.54 13.45
CA LEU A 151 -3.86 0.55 12.26
C LEU A 151 -4.50 -0.83 12.00
N SER A 152 -3.73 -1.92 12.18
CA SER A 152 -4.26 -3.27 12.06
C SER A 152 -5.32 -3.57 13.12
N HIS A 153 -5.10 -3.13 14.36
CA HIS A 153 -6.07 -3.24 15.45
C HIS A 153 -7.36 -2.45 15.15
N ALA A 154 -7.21 -1.21 14.69
CA ALA A 154 -8.34 -0.37 14.32
C ALA A 154 -9.16 -0.98 13.17
N ALA A 155 -8.49 -1.56 12.15
CA ALA A 155 -9.15 -2.25 11.06
C ALA A 155 -9.98 -3.45 11.55
N ALA A 156 -9.42 -4.28 12.43
CA ALA A 156 -10.14 -5.41 13.02
C ALA A 156 -11.35 -4.96 13.86
N GLN A 157 -11.21 -3.84 14.59
CA GLN A 157 -12.32 -3.25 15.35
C GLN A 157 -13.41 -2.68 14.44
N MET A 158 -13.06 -2.05 13.32
CA MET A 158 -14.03 -1.61 12.32
C MET A 158 -14.77 -2.77 11.66
N GLU A 159 -14.08 -3.88 11.37
CA GLU A 159 -14.71 -5.09 10.86
C GLU A 159 -15.71 -5.68 11.86
N SER A 160 -15.32 -5.77 13.14
CA SER A 160 -16.21 -6.17 14.23
C SER A 160 -17.44 -5.26 14.33
N LEU A 161 -17.26 -3.94 14.23
CA LEU A 161 -18.37 -2.97 14.20
C LEU A 161 -19.32 -3.21 13.03
N ASN A 162 -18.79 -3.46 11.83
CA ASN A 162 -19.62 -3.77 10.65
C ASN A 162 -20.42 -5.07 10.86
N SER A 163 -19.77 -6.10 11.40
CA SER A 163 -20.42 -7.36 11.77
C SER A 163 -21.55 -7.14 12.80
N LEU A 164 -21.28 -6.37 13.87
CA LEU A 164 -22.28 -6.01 14.86
C LEU A 164 -23.47 -5.26 14.25
N TYR A 165 -23.23 -4.32 13.33
CA TYR A 165 -24.30 -3.62 12.61
C TYR A 165 -25.14 -4.57 11.77
N LYS A 166 -24.53 -5.55 11.09
CA LYS A 166 -25.26 -6.59 10.35
C LYS A 166 -26.13 -7.44 11.28
N VAL A 167 -25.57 -7.93 12.38
CA VAL A 167 -26.31 -8.73 13.37
C VAL A 167 -27.45 -7.91 13.98
N GLN A 168 -27.25 -6.63 14.26
CA GLN A 168 -28.28 -5.74 14.79
C GLN A 168 -29.42 -5.53 13.77
N LEU A 169 -29.08 -5.31 12.50
CA LEU A 169 -30.07 -5.17 11.42
C LEU A 169 -30.86 -6.45 11.22
N GLU A 170 -30.19 -7.60 11.21
CA GLU A 170 -30.83 -8.91 11.10
C GLU A 170 -31.74 -9.19 12.30
N SER A 171 -31.28 -8.87 13.51
CA SER A 171 -32.07 -9.02 14.74
C SER A 171 -33.30 -8.12 14.72
N ALA A 172 -33.17 -6.87 14.26
CA ALA A 172 -34.29 -5.95 14.12
C ALA A 172 -35.31 -6.46 13.09
N SER A 173 -34.83 -6.97 11.94
CA SER A 173 -35.68 -7.59 10.92
C SER A 173 -36.42 -8.82 11.46
N ARG A 174 -35.71 -9.69 12.19
CA ARG A 174 -36.29 -10.88 12.81
C ARG A 174 -37.30 -10.53 13.91
N GLN A 175 -37.04 -9.47 14.67
CA GLN A 175 -37.98 -8.99 15.68
C GLN A 175 -39.24 -8.42 15.02
N ALA A 176 -39.11 -7.70 13.90
CA ALA A 176 -40.24 -7.20 13.14
C ALA A 176 -41.11 -8.36 12.59
N SER A 177 -40.50 -9.40 12.03
CA SER A 177 -41.24 -10.57 11.56
C SER A 177 -41.94 -11.33 12.69
N ILE A 178 -41.27 -11.49 13.85
CA ILE A 178 -41.89 -12.08 15.04
C ILE A 178 -43.09 -11.26 15.50
N ASN A 179 -43.00 -9.93 15.53
CA ASN A 179 -44.12 -9.08 15.92
C ASN A 179 -45.30 -9.22 14.94
N GLU A 180 -45.04 -9.29 13.64
CA GLU A 180 -46.08 -9.52 12.63
C GLU A 180 -46.77 -10.89 12.83
N GLU A 181 -45.98 -11.95 13.02
CA GLU A 181 -46.50 -13.30 13.28
C GLU A 181 -47.30 -13.37 14.59
N VAL A 182 -46.86 -12.69 15.64
CA VAL A 182 -47.59 -12.59 16.92
C VAL A 182 -48.92 -11.87 16.74
N VAL A 183 -48.97 -10.77 15.98
CA VAL A 183 -50.22 -10.05 15.69
C VAL A 183 -51.17 -10.93 14.90
N GLN A 184 -50.69 -11.64 13.89
CA GLN A 184 -51.51 -12.57 13.11
C GLN A 184 -52.06 -13.72 13.97
N ASN A 185 -51.21 -14.37 14.77
CA ASN A 185 -51.63 -15.45 15.67
C ASN A 185 -52.61 -14.97 16.74
N ALA A 186 -52.42 -13.76 17.29
CA ALA A 186 -53.36 -13.18 18.24
C ALA A 186 -54.73 -12.92 17.59
N GLY A 187 -54.75 -12.48 16.32
CA GLY A 187 -55.98 -12.36 15.53
C GLY A 187 -56.68 -13.71 15.33
N ALA A 188 -55.95 -14.71 14.85
CA ALA A 188 -56.51 -16.06 14.64
C ALA A 188 -57.01 -16.69 15.95
N LEU A 189 -56.29 -16.50 17.06
CA LEU A 189 -56.69 -16.98 18.38
C LEU A 189 -57.98 -16.28 18.85
N LYS A 190 -58.11 -14.97 18.61
CA LYS A 190 -59.33 -14.21 18.91
C LYS A 190 -60.51 -14.79 18.12
N ASP A 191 -60.36 -15.04 16.82
CA ASP A 191 -61.42 -15.59 15.98
C ASP A 191 -61.85 -16.99 16.45
N GLN A 192 -60.88 -17.84 16.83
CA GLN A 192 -61.17 -19.15 17.41
C GLN A 192 -61.88 -19.06 18.76
N MET A 193 -61.48 -18.14 19.64
CA MET A 193 -62.13 -17.88 20.93
C MET A 193 -63.58 -17.39 20.74
N GLU A 194 -63.81 -16.51 19.76
CA GLU A 194 -65.15 -16.00 19.43
C GLU A 194 -66.06 -17.11 18.88
N SER A 195 -65.54 -17.97 18.01
CA SER A 195 -66.24 -19.18 17.54
C SER A 195 -66.56 -20.13 18.69
N LEU A 196 -65.61 -20.37 19.60
CA LEU A 196 -65.81 -21.23 20.78
C LEU A 196 -66.91 -20.65 21.69
N ALA A 197 -66.88 -19.35 21.97
CA ALA A 197 -67.88 -18.67 22.78
C ALA A 197 -69.28 -18.76 22.14
N THR A 198 -69.37 -18.56 20.82
CA THR A 198 -70.62 -18.69 20.06
C THR A 198 -71.17 -20.12 20.12
N ASN A 199 -70.31 -21.12 19.94
CA ASN A 199 -70.69 -22.53 20.05
C ASN A 199 -71.16 -22.89 21.46
N LEU A 200 -70.45 -22.46 22.50
CA LEU A 200 -70.85 -22.66 23.90
C LEU A 200 -72.17 -21.96 24.22
N SER A 201 -72.38 -20.74 23.74
CA SER A 201 -73.65 -20.01 23.88
C SER A 201 -74.80 -20.76 23.22
N SER A 202 -74.58 -21.25 21.99
CA SER A 202 -75.56 -22.03 21.23
C SER A 202 -75.90 -23.34 21.94
N LEU A 203 -74.90 -24.05 22.44
CA LEU A 203 -75.06 -25.29 23.22
C LEU A 203 -75.89 -25.02 24.47
N ASN A 204 -75.54 -23.98 25.23
CA ASN A 204 -76.25 -23.60 26.46
C ASN A 204 -77.70 -23.18 26.16
N GLY A 205 -77.96 -22.54 25.02
CA GLY A 205 -79.30 -22.23 24.53
C GLY A 205 -80.14 -23.48 24.22
N VAL A 206 -79.54 -24.48 23.59
CA VAL A 206 -80.21 -25.78 23.32
C VAL A 206 -80.49 -26.53 24.62
N TYR A 207 -79.55 -26.57 25.56
CA TYR A 207 -79.76 -27.18 26.88
C TYR A 207 -80.83 -26.44 27.69
N GLY A 208 -80.85 -25.10 27.66
CA GLY A 208 -81.90 -24.29 28.27
C GLY A 208 -83.27 -24.55 27.66
N GLY A 209 -83.35 -24.64 26.33
CA GLY A 209 -84.57 -25.00 25.61
C GLY A 209 -85.06 -26.42 25.95
N MET A 210 -84.14 -27.38 26.10
CA MET A 210 -84.45 -28.76 26.46
C MET A 210 -84.90 -28.88 27.92
N LEU A 211 -84.27 -28.16 28.86
CA LEU A 211 -84.70 -28.07 30.26
C LEU A 211 -86.07 -27.38 30.40
N SER A 212 -86.33 -26.32 29.64
CA SER A 212 -87.63 -25.64 29.64
C SER A 212 -88.73 -26.54 29.07
N ALA A 213 -88.42 -27.32 28.02
CA ALA A 213 -89.34 -28.30 27.44
C ALA A 213 -89.57 -29.52 28.34
N MET A 214 -88.58 -29.95 29.14
CA MET A 214 -88.77 -31.01 30.15
C MET A 214 -89.46 -30.51 31.43
N GLY A 215 -89.20 -29.27 31.85
CA GLY A 215 -89.80 -28.66 33.05
C GLY A 215 -91.24 -28.19 32.86
N SER A 216 -91.65 -27.84 31.63
CA SER A 216 -93.03 -27.43 31.29
C SER A 216 -94.02 -28.60 31.22
N ARG A 217 -93.58 -29.84 31.46
CA ARG A 217 -94.39 -31.06 31.26
C ARG A 217 -94.82 -31.76 32.55
N ASN A 218 -94.62 -31.12 33.70
CA ASN A 218 -95.19 -31.45 35.01
C ASN A 218 -95.93 -30.23 35.57
#